data_AF-A0A3N5QP62-F1
#
_entry.id   AF-A0A3N5QP62-F1
#
_cell.length_a   1.000
_cell.length_b   1.000
_cell.length_c   1.000
_cell.angle_alpha   90.00
_cell.angle_beta   90.00
_cell.angle_gamma   90.00
#
_symmetry.space_group_name_H-M   'P 1'
#
loop_
_entity.id
_entity.type
_entity.pdbx_description
1 polymer ?
#
loop_
_entity_poly.entity_id
_entity_poly.type
_entity_poly.pdbx_seq_one_letter_code
_entity_poly.pdbx_strand_id
1 'polypeptide(L)'
;MEQIRAIWQQGIKIGLIGGIAALLMALIGMLETFKARHVIFEIITMDQLFLLIVVLFFGYIAAKRTLPAKGPLVLANTFFVGLTIAFMLLLLIILGMDIWTYKLLDMRRMFRAASPELFKLLTFGIPGFGGRMLLLAAGGIVGLVSGIFYLLPNSVRKTSLFALSGIGVIGVLQDLVKPILDKWWPWLQELLFGPDGLSVKGAFYVFVLIGIFVLLWVLRGERIKTGWQHMPQPQQKTIKWSSLVVLALFLIVLPQIIGLFLSEALTIVGLYILLGLGLNIMLGYAGLFALGNVAFFAIGAYTVAVLCSPEIPILGFQEVMNVATGVPELIPITISFWFALPIAVIAGLLAGLLLGTPVLKMRGDYLAIATMGFGEIVRLLLLSDWLRPYMRGAQGISKIPKIEFFGKVLQGPMQIYFIIFAACL
;
A
#
# COMPACT_ATOMS: atom_id res chain seq x y z
N MET A 1 34.66 1.54 32.78
CA MET A 1 34.04 0.20 32.88
C MET A 1 32.51 0.29 32.88
N GLU A 2 31.88 1.09 33.74
CA GLU A 2 30.40 1.21 33.80
C GLU A 2 29.75 1.73 32.51
N GLN A 3 30.34 2.73 31.85
CA GLN A 3 29.81 3.25 30.58
C GLN A 3 29.79 2.19 29.47
N ILE A 4 30.84 1.36 29.39
CA ILE A 4 30.90 0.25 28.43
C ILE A 4 29.80 -0.76 28.74
N ARG A 5 29.60 -1.10 30.02
CA ARG A 5 28.56 -2.05 30.46
C ARG A 5 27.15 -1.55 30.13
N ALA A 6 26.88 -0.25 30.32
CA ALA A 6 25.60 0.37 29.99
C ALA A 6 25.31 0.33 28.47
N ILE A 7 26.32 0.62 27.65
CA ILE A 7 26.22 0.55 26.18
C ILE A 7 25.94 -0.87 25.72
N TRP A 8 26.62 -1.87 26.30
CA TRP A 8 26.38 -3.28 25.99
C TRP A 8 24.97 -3.72 26.36
N GLN A 9 24.48 -3.37 27.55
CA GLN A 9 23.11 -3.69 27.96
C GLN A 9 22.08 -3.05 27.02
N GLN A 10 22.32 -1.81 26.60
CA GLN A 10 21.44 -1.10 25.69
C GLN A 10 21.48 -1.68 24.28
N GLY A 11 22.68 -1.98 23.76
CA GLY A 11 22.91 -2.64 22.48
C GLY A 11 22.23 -4.00 22.42
N ILE A 12 22.39 -4.83 23.45
CA ILE A 12 21.71 -6.13 23.54
C ILE A 12 20.20 -5.95 23.56
N LYS A 13 19.64 -5.00 24.32
CA LYS A 13 18.18 -4.76 24.33
C LYS A 13 17.66 -4.37 22.94
N ILE A 14 18.34 -3.45 22.26
CA ILE A 14 17.94 -3.01 20.91
C ILE A 14 18.11 -4.15 19.90
N GLY A 15 19.20 -4.90 20.00
CA GLY A 15 19.48 -6.07 19.18
C GLY A 15 18.49 -7.21 19.38
N LEU A 16 18.03 -7.46 20.61
CA LEU A 16 16.97 -8.43 20.90
C LEU A 16 15.63 -8.00 20.27
N ILE A 17 15.26 -6.72 20.38
CA ILE A 17 14.04 -6.21 19.73
C ILE A 17 14.15 -6.35 18.21
N GLY A 18 15.31 -6.01 17.63
CA GLY A 18 15.57 -6.19 16.20
C GLY A 18 15.59 -7.65 15.76
N GLY A 19 16.11 -8.54 16.60
CA GLY A 19 16.13 -9.98 16.36
C GLY A 19 14.72 -10.57 16.40
N ILE A 20 13.87 -10.15 17.34
CA ILE A 20 12.44 -10.52 17.35
C ILE A 20 11.75 -10.03 16.07
N ALA A 21 12.00 -8.78 15.64
CA ALA A 21 11.43 -8.26 14.40
C ALA A 21 11.86 -9.08 13.16
N ALA A 22 13.15 -9.43 13.07
CA ALA A 22 13.68 -10.29 12.00
C ALA A 22 13.08 -11.70 12.04
N LEU A 23 12.94 -12.29 13.23
CA LEU A 23 12.31 -13.60 13.44
C LEU A 23 10.83 -13.59 13.01
N LEU A 24 10.07 -12.57 13.41
CA LEU A 24 8.66 -12.44 13.01
C LEU A 24 8.53 -12.34 11.49
N MET A 25 9.36 -11.50 10.87
CA MET A 25 9.37 -11.34 9.41
C MET A 25 9.71 -12.65 8.68
N ALA A 26 10.65 -13.42 9.20
CA ALA A 26 11.01 -14.75 8.70
C ALA A 26 9.85 -15.76 8.87
N LEU A 27 9.25 -15.82 10.07
CA LEU A 27 8.22 -16.79 10.44
C LEU A 27 6.82 -16.48 9.89
N ILE A 28 6.57 -15.27 9.40
CA ILE A 28 5.35 -14.91 8.66
C ILE A 28 5.38 -15.47 7.23
N GLY A 29 6.55 -15.88 6.71
CA GLY A 29 6.71 -16.33 5.32
C GLY A 29 6.93 -15.21 4.30
N MET A 30 7.16 -13.98 4.79
CA MET A 30 7.42 -12.83 3.93
C MET A 30 8.71 -13.05 3.11
N LEU A 31 9.79 -13.49 3.74
CA LEU A 31 11.08 -13.65 3.06
C LEU A 31 11.03 -14.68 1.92
N GLU A 32 10.36 -15.81 2.10
CA GLU A 32 10.21 -16.82 1.04
C GLU A 32 9.39 -16.29 -0.13
N THR A 33 8.25 -15.65 0.15
CA THR A 33 7.34 -15.11 -0.87
C THR A 33 8.02 -14.05 -1.75
N PHE A 34 8.90 -13.24 -1.16
CA PHE A 34 9.55 -12.13 -1.86
C PHE A 34 10.88 -12.48 -2.53
N LYS A 35 11.42 -13.69 -2.33
CA LYS A 35 12.69 -14.14 -2.93
C LYS A 35 12.75 -13.95 -4.46
N ALA A 36 11.64 -14.21 -5.14
CA ALA A 36 11.57 -14.14 -6.61
C ALA A 36 11.65 -12.71 -7.17
N ARG A 37 11.55 -11.68 -6.32
CA ARG A 37 11.59 -10.27 -6.75
C ARG A 37 12.97 -9.68 -6.49
N HIS A 38 13.64 -9.22 -7.56
CA HIS A 38 14.88 -8.47 -7.44
C HIS A 38 14.60 -6.97 -7.32
N VAL A 39 15.32 -6.31 -6.42
CA VAL A 39 15.34 -4.84 -6.31
C VAL A 39 16.38 -4.30 -7.29
N ILE A 40 17.58 -4.88 -7.23
CA ILE A 40 18.65 -4.66 -8.19
C ILE A 40 18.91 -6.00 -8.85
N PHE A 41 18.77 -6.05 -10.18
CA PHE A 41 18.89 -7.26 -10.97
C PHE A 41 20.20 -7.99 -10.65
N GLU A 42 20.12 -9.29 -10.35
CA GLU A 42 21.22 -10.20 -9.95
C GLU A 42 22.04 -9.83 -8.70
N ILE A 43 21.80 -8.68 -8.06
CA ILE A 43 22.60 -8.24 -6.89
C ILE A 43 21.80 -8.36 -5.59
N ILE A 44 20.62 -7.73 -5.52
CA ILE A 44 19.85 -7.63 -4.27
C ILE A 44 18.42 -8.10 -4.51
N THR A 45 18.03 -9.16 -3.82
CA THR A 45 16.65 -9.66 -3.77
C THR A 45 15.87 -8.98 -2.65
N MET A 46 14.54 -8.96 -2.75
CA MET A 46 13.66 -8.30 -1.78
C MET A 46 13.76 -8.89 -0.37
N ASP A 47 13.94 -10.20 -0.24
CA ASP A 47 14.15 -10.88 1.04
C ASP A 47 15.42 -10.38 1.74
N GLN A 48 16.53 -10.24 1.00
CA GLN A 48 17.77 -9.68 1.50
C GLN A 48 17.61 -8.20 1.89
N LEU A 49 16.89 -7.42 1.07
CA LEU A 49 16.60 -6.02 1.36
C LEU A 49 15.82 -5.88 2.68
N PHE A 50 14.82 -6.71 2.91
CA PHE A 50 14.03 -6.68 4.14
C PHE A 50 14.88 -6.97 5.38
N LEU A 51 15.71 -8.01 5.34
CA LEU A 51 16.64 -8.33 6.43
C LEU A 51 17.64 -7.19 6.67
N LEU A 52 18.19 -6.62 5.59
CA LEU A 52 19.14 -5.51 5.65
C LEU A 52 18.51 -4.24 6.24
N ILE A 53 17.26 -3.92 5.88
CA ILE A 53 16.53 -2.79 6.46
C ILE A 53 16.35 -2.96 7.97
N VAL A 54 16.03 -4.16 8.45
CA VAL A 54 15.89 -4.41 9.90
C VAL A 54 17.22 -4.17 10.61
N VAL A 55 18.33 -4.74 10.12
CA VAL A 55 19.65 -4.58 10.74
C VAL A 55 20.10 -3.10 10.70
N LEU A 56 19.94 -2.42 9.57
CA LEU A 56 20.28 -1.00 9.44
C LEU A 56 19.42 -0.11 10.33
N PHE A 57 18.12 -0.36 10.44
CA PHE A 57 17.21 0.44 11.24
C PHE A 57 17.53 0.34 12.74
N PHE A 58 17.66 -0.88 13.26
CA PHE A 58 18.00 -1.08 14.66
C PHE A 58 19.44 -0.69 14.98
N GLY A 59 20.37 -0.90 14.05
CA GLY A 59 21.74 -0.37 14.13
C GLY A 59 21.75 1.16 14.22
N TYR A 60 20.92 1.84 13.43
CA TYR A 60 20.83 3.30 13.43
C TYR A 60 20.24 3.84 14.73
N ILE A 61 19.21 3.18 15.25
CA ILE A 61 18.63 3.50 16.58
C ILE A 61 19.68 3.32 17.67
N ALA A 62 20.47 2.25 17.63
CA ALA A 62 21.54 2.00 18.59
C ALA A 62 22.63 3.07 18.51
N ALA A 63 23.06 3.45 17.30
CA ALA A 63 24.02 4.53 17.10
C ALA A 63 23.54 5.85 17.71
N LYS A 64 22.27 6.21 17.46
CA LYS A 64 21.64 7.42 18.00
C LYS A 64 21.55 7.43 19.53
N ARG A 65 21.40 6.26 20.14
CA ARG A 65 21.24 6.10 21.59
C ARG A 65 22.57 5.93 22.35
N THR A 66 23.70 5.82 21.63
CA THR A 66 25.02 5.63 22.23
C THR A 66 25.56 6.96 22.78
N LEU A 67 25.77 7.02 24.09
CA LEU A 67 26.36 8.16 24.79
C LEU A 67 27.65 7.72 25.50
N PRO A 68 28.80 8.44 25.34
CA PRO A 68 29.02 9.57 24.43
C PRO A 68 29.10 9.14 22.96
N ALA A 69 28.74 10.04 22.04
CA ALA A 69 28.76 9.80 20.60
C ALA A 69 30.19 9.81 19.99
N LYS A 70 31.11 9.05 20.58
CA LYS A 70 32.46 8.84 20.07
C LYS A 70 32.43 7.77 18.98
N GLY A 71 33.11 8.02 17.86
CA GLY A 71 33.18 7.12 16.71
C GLY A 71 33.38 5.63 17.04
N PRO A 72 34.42 5.23 17.80
CA PRO A 72 34.67 3.81 18.07
C PRO A 72 33.60 3.15 18.94
N LEU A 73 33.00 3.90 19.87
CA LEU A 73 31.93 3.39 20.73
C LEU A 73 30.65 3.12 19.94
N VAL A 74 30.31 4.02 19.01
CA VAL A 74 29.16 3.87 18.11
C VAL A 74 29.35 2.63 17.23
N LEU A 75 30.51 2.49 16.59
CA LEU A 75 30.82 1.33 15.73
C LEU A 75 30.78 0.01 16.48
N ALA A 76 31.35 -0.04 17.69
CA ALA A 76 31.28 -1.24 18.52
C ALA A 76 29.83 -1.59 18.87
N ASN A 77 29.03 -0.61 19.31
CA ASN A 77 27.64 -0.86 19.69
C ASN A 77 26.79 -1.35 18.50
N THR A 78 26.92 -0.72 17.32
CA THR A 78 26.15 -1.14 16.14
C THR A 78 26.60 -2.50 15.59
N PHE A 79 27.89 -2.83 15.70
CA PHE A 79 28.39 -4.18 15.42
C PHE A 79 27.76 -5.24 16.32
N PHE A 80 27.70 -5.00 17.64
CA PHE A 80 27.04 -5.89 18.59
C PHE A 80 25.55 -6.04 18.32
N VAL A 81 24.86 -4.96 17.93
CA VAL A 81 23.45 -5.01 17.54
C VAL A 81 23.26 -5.88 16.29
N GLY A 82 24.11 -5.72 15.27
CA GLY A 82 24.09 -6.56 14.08
C GLY A 82 24.35 -8.04 14.38
N LEU A 83 25.33 -8.33 15.23
CA LEU A 83 25.64 -9.69 15.69
C LEU A 83 24.50 -10.31 16.49
N THR A 84 23.87 -9.56 17.39
CA THR A 84 22.76 -10.09 18.22
C THR A 84 21.54 -10.41 17.37
N ILE A 85 21.20 -9.58 16.38
CA ILE A 85 20.12 -9.88 15.41
C ILE A 85 20.45 -11.14 14.61
N ALA A 86 21.66 -11.23 14.04
CA ALA A 86 22.08 -12.41 13.29
C ALA A 86 22.14 -13.67 14.16
N PHE A 87 22.51 -13.54 15.44
CA PHE A 87 22.50 -14.64 16.39
C PHE A 87 21.09 -15.16 16.67
N MET A 88 20.08 -14.28 16.77
CA MET A 88 18.69 -14.73 16.92
C MET A 88 18.20 -15.50 15.68
N LEU A 89 18.55 -15.04 14.47
CA LEU A 89 18.23 -15.76 13.24
C LEU A 89 18.99 -17.10 13.15
N LEU A 90 20.23 -17.15 13.63
CA LEU A 90 21.01 -18.38 13.73
C LEU A 90 20.41 -19.38 14.71
N LEU A 91 19.89 -18.91 15.86
CA LEU A 91 19.13 -19.76 16.78
C LEU A 91 17.91 -20.36 16.08
N LEU A 92 17.18 -19.59 15.28
CA LEU A 92 16.07 -20.11 14.49
C LEU A 92 16.52 -21.21 13.50
N ILE A 93 17.66 -21.03 12.82
CA ILE A 93 18.21 -22.04 11.91
C ILE A 93 18.58 -23.32 12.66
N ILE A 94 19.23 -23.22 13.82
CA ILE A 94 19.63 -24.38 14.63
C ILE A 94 18.40 -25.11 15.15
N LEU A 95 17.45 -24.38 15.73
CA LEU A 95 16.19 -24.94 16.22
C LEU A 95 15.33 -25.53 15.09
N GLY A 96 15.47 -25.01 13.87
CA GLY A 96 14.68 -25.42 12.72
C GLY A 96 15.27 -26.59 11.92
N MET A 97 16.58 -26.62 11.69
CA MET A 97 17.24 -27.67 10.90
C MET A 97 17.75 -28.84 11.76
N ASP A 98 18.45 -28.54 12.85
CA ASP A 98 19.15 -29.58 13.62
C ASP A 98 18.12 -30.39 14.42
N ILE A 99 17.19 -29.73 15.11
CA ILE A 99 16.13 -30.40 15.90
C ILE A 99 15.14 -31.18 15.01
N TRP A 100 14.86 -30.68 13.79
CA TRP A 100 14.04 -31.39 12.81
C TRP A 100 14.75 -32.65 12.30
N THR A 101 16.05 -32.57 12.03
CA THR A 101 16.87 -33.73 11.60
C THR A 101 16.89 -34.83 12.66
N TYR A 102 16.83 -34.48 13.96
CA TYR A 102 16.74 -35.44 15.06
C TYR A 102 15.29 -35.84 15.45
N LYS A 103 14.25 -35.40 14.70
CA LYS A 103 12.81 -35.66 14.98
C LYS A 103 12.31 -35.27 16.38
N LEU A 104 13.01 -34.38 17.09
CA LEU A 104 12.68 -34.05 18.49
C LEU A 104 11.53 -33.04 18.62
N LEU A 105 11.29 -32.18 17.61
CA LEU A 105 10.25 -31.14 17.62
C LEU A 105 9.86 -30.75 16.18
N ASP A 106 8.60 -31.01 15.80
CA ASP A 106 8.02 -30.59 14.51
C ASP A 106 7.67 -29.08 14.54
N MET A 107 8.66 -28.19 14.30
CA MET A 107 8.40 -26.74 14.29
C MET A 107 7.32 -26.32 13.28
N ARG A 108 7.11 -27.07 12.20
CA ARG A 108 6.07 -26.80 11.19
C ARG A 108 4.63 -26.87 11.74
N ARG A 109 4.41 -27.59 12.85
CA ARG A 109 3.11 -27.63 13.53
C ARG A 109 2.76 -26.31 14.21
N MET A 110 3.77 -25.56 14.67
CA MET A 110 3.61 -24.26 15.32
C MET A 110 3.85 -23.09 14.34
N PHE A 111 4.85 -23.21 13.47
CA PHE A 111 5.24 -22.21 12.48
C PHE A 111 5.28 -22.82 11.09
N ARG A 112 4.17 -22.71 10.34
CA ARG A 112 4.05 -23.27 8.98
C ARG A 112 5.16 -22.77 8.03
N ALA A 113 5.62 -21.53 8.22
CA ALA A 113 6.64 -20.88 7.38
C ALA A 113 8.10 -21.18 7.80
N ALA A 114 8.34 -21.92 8.88
CA ALA A 114 9.68 -22.39 9.23
C ALA A 114 10.07 -23.57 8.31
N SER A 115 10.32 -23.27 7.05
CA SER A 115 10.56 -24.26 6.00
C SER A 115 12.06 -24.44 5.70
N PRO A 116 12.46 -25.57 5.08
CA PRO A 116 13.84 -25.75 4.60
C PRO A 116 14.31 -24.66 3.64
N GLU A 117 13.39 -24.05 2.88
CA GLU A 117 13.72 -22.96 1.96
C GLU A 117 14.11 -21.69 2.70
N LEU A 118 13.37 -21.31 3.77
CA LEU A 118 13.73 -20.20 4.65
C LEU A 118 15.14 -20.39 5.24
N PHE A 119 15.48 -21.59 5.71
CA PHE A 119 16.82 -21.82 6.27
C PHE A 119 17.90 -21.71 5.20
N LYS A 120 17.66 -22.24 4.00
CA LYS A 120 18.57 -22.08 2.87
C LYS A 120 18.71 -20.61 2.45
N LEU A 121 17.66 -19.81 2.56
CA LEU A 121 17.69 -18.37 2.32
C LEU A 121 18.54 -17.64 3.35
N LEU A 122 18.29 -17.88 4.63
CA LEU A 122 19.04 -17.25 5.72
C LEU A 122 20.54 -17.63 5.71
N THR A 123 20.90 -18.78 5.15
CA THR A 123 22.30 -19.19 4.95
C THR A 123 22.87 -18.83 3.59
N PHE A 124 22.20 -17.94 2.83
CA PHE A 124 22.63 -17.46 1.50
C PHE A 124 22.87 -18.58 0.49
N GLY A 125 22.12 -19.68 0.59
CA GLY A 125 22.25 -20.84 -0.27
C GLY A 125 23.42 -21.78 0.07
N ILE A 126 24.27 -21.42 1.03
CA ILE A 126 25.41 -22.23 1.46
C ILE A 126 24.97 -23.16 2.58
N PRO A 127 25.05 -24.50 2.41
CA PRO A 127 24.67 -25.44 3.44
C PRO A 127 25.71 -25.53 4.57
N GLY A 128 25.26 -25.97 5.75
CA GLY A 128 26.14 -26.32 6.87
C GLY A 128 26.72 -25.12 7.63
N PHE A 129 27.92 -25.31 8.19
CA PHE A 129 28.59 -24.34 9.06
C PHE A 129 28.96 -23.03 8.35
N GLY A 130 29.36 -23.11 7.07
CA GLY A 130 29.79 -21.95 6.30
C GLY A 130 28.70 -20.87 6.20
N GLY A 131 27.48 -21.26 5.83
CA GLY A 131 26.36 -20.32 5.72
C GLY A 131 25.92 -19.72 7.07
N ARG A 132 26.02 -20.49 8.16
CA ARG A 132 25.72 -20.01 9.53
C ARG A 132 26.73 -18.94 9.98
N MET A 133 28.02 -19.15 9.71
CA MET A 133 29.06 -18.14 10.02
C MET A 133 28.93 -16.91 9.12
N LEU A 134 28.58 -17.10 7.84
CA LEU A 134 28.35 -15.99 6.91
C LEU A 134 27.20 -15.11 7.40
N LEU A 135 26.10 -15.67 7.90
CA LEU A 135 25.01 -14.90 8.50
C LEU A 135 25.46 -14.01 9.67
N LEU A 136 26.28 -14.54 10.59
CA LEU A 136 26.83 -13.75 11.70
C LEU A 136 27.76 -12.64 11.19
N ALA A 137 28.65 -12.98 10.25
CA ALA A 137 29.56 -12.01 9.64
C ALA A 137 28.80 -10.90 8.91
N ALA A 138 27.79 -11.26 8.11
CA ALA A 138 26.93 -10.32 7.40
C ALA A 138 26.19 -9.39 8.37
N GLY A 139 25.59 -9.94 9.44
CA GLY A 139 24.95 -9.14 10.48
C GLY A 139 25.90 -8.13 11.12
N GLY A 140 27.10 -8.56 11.49
CA GLY A 140 28.14 -7.68 12.02
C GLY A 140 28.56 -6.59 11.03
N ILE A 141 28.83 -6.94 9.78
CA ILE A 141 29.24 -5.99 8.72
C ILE A 141 28.13 -4.97 8.47
N VAL A 142 26.89 -5.39 8.30
CA VAL A 142 25.76 -4.48 8.09
C VAL A 142 25.53 -3.59 9.32
N GLY A 143 25.74 -4.12 10.52
CA GLY A 143 25.76 -3.34 11.76
C GLY A 143 26.85 -2.26 11.77
N LEU A 144 28.06 -2.56 11.31
CA LEU A 144 29.12 -1.56 11.15
C LEU A 144 28.77 -0.50 10.12
N VAL A 145 28.24 -0.91 8.96
CA VAL A 145 27.77 0.00 7.91
C VAL A 145 26.75 0.99 8.48
N SER A 146 25.82 0.53 9.31
CA SER A 146 24.86 1.41 10.01
C SER A 146 25.55 2.43 10.94
N GLY A 147 26.60 2.02 11.65
CA GLY A 147 27.35 2.91 12.54
C GLY A 147 28.13 3.98 11.76
N ILE A 148 28.81 3.57 10.67
CA ILE A 148 29.50 4.47 9.75
C ILE A 148 28.50 5.47 9.15
N PHE A 149 27.34 4.99 8.73
CA PHE A 149 26.29 5.83 8.16
C PHE A 149 25.78 6.88 9.15
N TYR A 150 25.70 6.55 10.44
CA TYR A 150 25.31 7.50 11.47
C TYR A 150 26.34 8.61 11.69
N LEU A 151 27.64 8.29 11.56
CA LEU A 151 28.77 9.22 11.74
C LEU A 151 28.96 10.19 10.56
N LEU A 152 28.31 9.96 9.42
CA LEU A 152 28.36 10.87 8.28
C LEU A 152 27.78 12.26 8.61
N PRO A 153 28.29 13.33 7.99
CA PRO A 153 27.73 14.67 8.12
C PRO A 153 26.23 14.69 7.80
N ASN A 154 25.45 15.52 8.50
CA ASN A 154 23.99 15.57 8.37
C ASN A 154 23.49 15.69 6.92
N SER A 155 24.14 16.51 6.10
CA SER A 155 23.78 16.71 4.69
C SER A 155 24.00 15.44 3.86
N VAL A 156 25.15 14.78 4.03
CA VAL A 156 25.48 13.53 3.30
C VAL A 156 24.56 12.41 3.76
N ARG A 157 24.39 12.24 5.07
CA ARG A 157 23.54 11.21 5.66
C ARG A 157 22.09 11.29 5.18
N LYS A 158 21.49 12.48 5.18
CA LYS A 158 20.12 12.68 4.67
C LYS A 158 20.05 12.35 3.18
N THR A 159 20.99 12.88 2.39
CA THR A 159 21.05 12.68 0.93
C THR A 159 21.16 11.19 0.59
N SER A 160 22.09 10.47 1.22
CA SER A 160 22.26 9.04 1.02
C SER A 160 21.06 8.22 1.48
N LEU A 161 20.38 8.61 2.57
CA LEU A 161 19.20 7.87 3.07
C LEU A 161 18.02 7.98 2.10
N PHE A 162 17.75 9.18 1.58
CA PHE A 162 16.72 9.37 0.56
C PHE A 162 17.08 8.70 -0.77
N ALA A 163 18.35 8.76 -1.19
CA ALA A 163 18.80 8.12 -2.42
C ALA A 163 18.71 6.58 -2.34
N LEU A 164 19.19 5.96 -1.26
CA LEU A 164 19.08 4.50 -1.03
C LEU A 164 17.62 4.06 -0.89
N SER A 165 16.81 4.82 -0.14
CA SER A 165 15.36 4.56 -0.05
C SER A 165 14.68 4.69 -1.41
N GLY A 166 15.11 5.63 -2.24
CA GLY A 166 14.60 5.82 -3.60
C GLY A 166 14.89 4.64 -4.50
N ILE A 167 16.11 4.08 -4.45
CA ILE A 167 16.45 2.83 -5.16
C ILE A 167 15.53 1.70 -4.71
N GLY A 168 15.37 1.53 -3.40
CA GLY A 168 14.48 0.51 -2.84
C GLY A 168 13.06 0.67 -3.37
N VAL A 169 12.47 1.86 -3.23
CA VAL A 169 11.09 2.14 -3.70
C VAL A 169 10.94 1.94 -5.19
N ILE A 170 11.85 2.47 -6.02
CA ILE A 170 11.76 2.34 -7.49
C ILE A 170 11.97 0.89 -7.92
N GLY A 171 12.89 0.16 -7.28
CA GLY A 171 13.10 -1.27 -7.55
C GLY A 171 11.89 -2.12 -7.15
N VAL A 172 11.29 -1.85 -5.99
CA VAL A 172 10.06 -2.52 -5.51
C VAL A 172 8.88 -2.25 -6.45
N LEU A 173 8.71 -0.99 -6.86
CA LEU A 173 7.60 -0.53 -7.68
C LEU A 173 7.89 -0.61 -9.18
N GLN A 174 8.89 -1.41 -9.59
CA GLN A 174 9.28 -1.51 -11.00
C GLN A 174 8.11 -1.90 -11.92
N ASP A 175 7.20 -2.76 -11.45
CA ASP A 175 6.03 -3.20 -12.23
C ASP A 175 5.06 -2.04 -12.50
N LEU A 176 5.09 -0.99 -11.66
CA LEU A 176 4.30 0.23 -11.86
C LEU A 176 5.05 1.25 -12.72
N VAL A 177 6.38 1.34 -12.57
CA VAL A 177 7.20 2.36 -13.25
C VAL A 177 7.55 1.95 -14.68
N LYS A 178 7.88 0.68 -14.94
CA LYS A 178 8.27 0.18 -16.27
C LYS A 178 7.21 0.48 -17.33
N PRO A 179 5.91 0.20 -17.14
CA PRO A 179 4.90 0.47 -18.17
C PRO A 179 4.75 1.97 -18.49
N ILE A 180 4.99 2.84 -17.50
CA ILE A 180 4.93 4.29 -17.68
C ILE A 180 6.12 4.75 -18.52
N LEU A 181 7.32 4.28 -18.18
CA LEU A 181 8.52 4.65 -18.93
C LEU A 181 8.52 4.06 -20.34
N ASP A 182 8.06 2.82 -20.51
CA ASP A 182 7.95 2.18 -21.83
C ASP A 182 7.07 3.00 -22.78
N LYS A 183 5.96 3.56 -22.27
CA LYS A 183 5.07 4.40 -23.07
C LYS A 183 5.67 5.74 -23.50
N TRP A 184 6.40 6.43 -22.61
CA TRP A 184 6.83 7.82 -22.84
C TRP A 184 8.31 7.97 -23.17
N TRP A 185 9.16 7.18 -22.53
CA TRP A 185 10.62 7.23 -22.66
C TRP A 185 11.21 5.81 -22.69
N PRO A 186 11.00 5.04 -23.79
CA PRO A 186 11.48 3.66 -23.90
C PRO A 186 12.99 3.53 -23.63
N TRP A 187 13.79 4.46 -24.16
CA TRP A 187 15.24 4.52 -23.94
C TRP A 187 15.63 4.63 -22.46
N LEU A 188 14.79 5.29 -21.64
CA LEU A 188 15.03 5.45 -20.21
C LEU A 188 14.64 4.17 -19.46
N GLN A 189 13.59 3.48 -19.90
CA GLN A 189 13.20 2.17 -19.37
C GLN A 189 14.34 1.17 -19.55
N GLU A 190 14.90 1.06 -20.76
CA GLU A 190 16.00 0.14 -21.07
C GLU A 190 17.28 0.46 -20.28
N LEU A 191 17.55 1.75 -20.04
CA LEU A 191 18.69 2.18 -19.25
C LEU A 191 18.51 1.85 -17.75
N LEU A 192 17.31 2.11 -17.20
CA LEU A 192 17.04 2.04 -15.77
C LEU A 192 16.73 0.62 -15.29
N PHE A 193 16.06 -0.20 -16.10
CA PHE A 193 15.53 -1.50 -15.67
C PHE A 193 16.12 -2.67 -16.46
N GLY A 194 16.45 -3.74 -15.73
CA GLY A 194 16.70 -5.05 -16.33
C GLY A 194 15.42 -5.88 -16.43
N PRO A 195 15.53 -7.19 -16.73
CA PRO A 195 14.39 -8.11 -16.80
C PRO A 195 13.54 -8.07 -15.53
N ASP A 196 14.17 -8.30 -14.37
CA ASP A 196 13.47 -8.49 -13.10
C ASP A 196 13.92 -7.54 -11.97
N GLY A 197 14.53 -6.40 -12.28
CA GLY A 197 14.93 -5.43 -11.26
C GLY A 197 15.42 -4.12 -11.87
N LEU A 198 15.85 -3.20 -11.00
CA LEU A 198 16.65 -2.06 -11.44
C LEU A 198 18.00 -2.56 -11.97
N SER A 199 18.45 -2.06 -13.12
CA SER A 199 19.78 -2.40 -13.63
C SER A 199 20.86 -1.77 -12.74
N VAL A 200 22.08 -2.30 -12.72
CA VAL A 200 23.18 -1.73 -11.91
C VAL A 200 23.47 -0.28 -12.32
N LYS A 201 23.44 -0.02 -13.63
CA LYS A 201 23.60 1.33 -14.20
C LYS A 201 22.41 2.21 -13.79
N GLY A 202 21.19 1.69 -13.87
CA GLY A 202 19.96 2.35 -13.45
C GLY A 202 19.97 2.75 -11.98
N ALA A 203 20.39 1.84 -11.10
CA ALA A 203 20.54 2.10 -9.66
C ALA A 203 21.51 3.25 -9.38
N PHE A 204 22.63 3.30 -10.12
CA PHE A 204 23.58 4.39 -10.03
C PHE A 204 22.96 5.73 -10.48
N TYR A 205 22.28 5.77 -11.63
CA TYR A 205 21.63 6.99 -12.11
C TYR A 205 20.53 7.46 -11.16
N VAL A 206 19.70 6.55 -10.64
CA VAL A 206 18.67 6.86 -9.64
C VAL A 206 19.30 7.42 -8.36
N PHE A 207 20.38 6.82 -7.87
CA PHE A 207 21.10 7.31 -6.70
C PHE A 207 21.61 8.74 -6.88
N VAL A 208 22.25 9.02 -8.02
CA VAL A 208 22.81 10.33 -8.33
C VAL A 208 21.71 11.36 -8.53
N LEU A 209 20.65 11.05 -9.28
CA LEU A 209 19.55 11.99 -9.55
C LEU A 209 18.80 12.35 -8.26
N ILE A 210 18.42 11.37 -7.46
CA ILE A 210 17.76 11.62 -6.17
C ILE A 210 18.72 12.33 -5.22
N GLY A 211 20.00 11.95 -5.21
CA GLY A 211 21.03 12.59 -4.41
C GLY A 211 21.20 14.07 -4.73
N ILE A 212 21.30 14.43 -6.01
CA ILE A 212 21.38 15.83 -6.46
C ILE A 212 20.11 16.59 -6.09
N PHE A 213 18.93 16.02 -6.33
CA PHE A 213 17.66 16.65 -6.00
C PHE A 213 17.55 16.96 -4.51
N VAL A 214 17.86 15.99 -3.65
CA VAL A 214 17.82 16.16 -2.19
C VAL A 214 18.89 17.13 -1.71
N LEU A 215 20.09 17.11 -2.28
CA LEU A 215 21.15 18.05 -1.94
C LEU A 215 20.75 19.49 -2.29
N LEU A 216 20.16 19.71 -3.47
CA LEU A 216 19.59 21.00 -3.86
C LEU A 216 18.47 21.44 -2.91
N TRP A 217 17.60 20.51 -2.51
CA TRP A 217 16.52 20.79 -1.56
C TRP A 217 17.04 21.14 -0.16
N VAL A 218 18.08 20.46 0.32
CA VAL A 218 18.71 20.76 1.62
C VAL A 218 19.38 22.13 1.60
N LEU A 219 19.99 22.53 0.48
CA LEU A 219 20.66 23.83 0.35
C LEU A 219 19.69 25.01 0.14
N ARG A 220 18.60 24.80 -0.61
CA ARG A 220 17.67 25.87 -1.00
C ARG A 220 16.33 25.87 -0.24
N GLY A 221 15.98 24.75 0.39
CA GLY A 221 14.66 24.56 1.02
C GLY A 221 14.35 25.57 2.12
N GLU A 222 15.34 25.93 2.94
CA GLU A 222 15.15 26.95 3.99
C GLU A 222 14.87 28.35 3.41
N ARG A 223 15.51 28.72 2.28
CA ARG A 223 15.24 29.99 1.59
C ARG A 223 13.84 30.04 0.98
N ILE A 224 13.37 28.92 0.42
CA ILE A 224 12.02 28.82 -0.15
C ILE A 224 10.97 28.91 0.96
N LYS A 225 11.20 28.21 2.08
CA LYS A 225 10.28 28.18 3.22
C LYS A 225 10.17 29.54 3.93
N THR A 226 11.30 30.20 4.15
CA THR A 226 11.33 31.56 4.73
C THR A 226 10.75 32.58 3.77
N GLY A 227 11.05 32.50 2.47
CA GLY A 227 10.46 33.35 1.44
C GLY A 227 8.93 33.30 1.41
N TRP A 228 8.34 32.10 1.53
CA TRP A 228 6.89 31.94 1.59
C TRP A 228 6.25 32.63 2.81
N GLN A 229 6.89 32.52 3.98
CA GLN A 229 6.37 33.10 5.24
C GLN A 229 6.39 34.63 5.25
N HIS A 230 7.30 35.25 4.50
CA HIS A 230 7.44 36.71 4.43
C HIS A 230 6.59 37.33 3.31
N MET A 231 5.91 36.53 2.48
CA MET A 231 5.02 37.05 1.44
C MET A 231 3.73 37.63 2.02
N PRO A 232 3.19 38.73 1.47
CA PRO A 232 1.89 39.29 1.85
C PRO A 232 0.76 38.25 1.76
N GLN A 233 -0.19 38.26 2.71
CA GLN A 233 -1.33 37.34 2.72
C GLN A 233 -2.11 37.21 1.40
N PRO A 234 -2.37 38.27 0.60
CA PRO A 234 -3.04 38.12 -0.68
C PRO A 234 -2.23 37.26 -1.67
N GLN A 235 -0.91 37.45 -1.73
CA GLN A 235 -0.04 36.65 -2.61
C GLN A 235 0.01 35.18 -2.16
N GLN A 236 0.05 34.91 -0.84
CA GLN A 236 -0.01 33.54 -0.33
C GLN A 236 -1.32 32.83 -0.71
N LYS A 237 -2.46 33.54 -0.65
CA LYS A 237 -3.75 32.99 -1.08
C LYS A 237 -3.75 32.70 -2.58
N THR A 238 -3.27 33.62 -3.41
CA THR A 238 -3.18 33.41 -4.87
C THR A 238 -2.31 32.20 -5.20
N ILE A 239 -1.13 32.05 -4.58
CA ILE A 239 -0.27 30.91 -4.87
C ILE A 239 -0.87 29.59 -4.36
N LYS A 240 -1.57 29.59 -3.21
CA LYS A 240 -2.30 28.41 -2.74
C LYS A 240 -3.38 28.00 -3.73
N TRP A 241 -4.24 28.92 -4.14
CA TRP A 241 -5.29 28.63 -5.13
C TRP A 241 -4.72 28.23 -6.48
N SER A 242 -3.68 28.91 -6.98
CA SER A 242 -3.02 28.52 -8.22
C SER A 242 -2.39 27.13 -8.10
N SER A 243 -1.78 26.79 -6.96
CA SER A 243 -1.23 25.45 -6.73
C SER A 243 -2.31 24.37 -6.69
N LEU A 244 -3.49 24.66 -6.12
CA LEU A 244 -4.63 23.75 -6.11
C LEU A 244 -5.20 23.56 -7.51
N VAL A 245 -5.32 24.63 -8.30
CA VAL A 245 -5.77 24.55 -9.71
C VAL A 245 -4.78 23.75 -10.55
N VAL A 246 -3.47 23.99 -10.39
CA VAL A 246 -2.42 23.22 -11.07
C VAL A 246 -2.47 21.75 -10.65
N LEU A 247 -2.68 21.46 -9.38
CA LEU A 247 -2.83 20.08 -8.89
C LEU A 247 -4.08 19.40 -9.47
N ALA A 248 -5.22 20.09 -9.51
CA ALA A 248 -6.44 19.56 -10.10
C ALA A 248 -6.26 19.29 -11.60
N LEU A 249 -5.64 20.22 -12.33
CA LEU A 249 -5.32 20.04 -13.75
C LEU A 249 -4.36 18.87 -13.97
N PHE A 250 -3.36 18.72 -13.10
CA PHE A 250 -2.44 17.58 -13.14
C PHE A 250 -3.17 16.25 -12.93
N LEU A 251 -4.08 16.16 -11.95
CA LEU A 251 -4.87 14.95 -11.69
C LEU A 251 -5.80 14.60 -12.86
N ILE A 252 -6.32 15.58 -13.60
CA ILE A 252 -7.08 15.33 -14.83
C ILE A 252 -6.19 14.69 -15.92
N VAL A 253 -4.95 15.14 -16.07
CA VAL A 253 -4.04 14.59 -17.09
C VAL A 253 -3.39 13.28 -16.65
N LEU A 254 -3.30 13.02 -15.34
CA LEU A 254 -2.55 11.91 -14.75
C LEU A 254 -2.90 10.52 -15.32
N PRO A 255 -4.18 10.10 -15.47
CA PRO A 255 -4.54 8.78 -16.02
C PRO A 255 -3.98 8.55 -17.43
N GLN A 256 -3.89 9.61 -18.24
CA GLN A 256 -3.38 9.52 -19.61
C GLN A 256 -1.88 9.21 -19.63
N ILE A 257 -1.16 9.69 -18.61
CA ILE A 257 0.29 9.51 -18.47
C ILE A 257 0.59 8.10 -17.96
N ILE A 258 -0.10 7.64 -16.93
CA ILE A 258 0.28 6.43 -16.17
C ILE A 258 -0.16 5.08 -16.76
N GLY A 259 -0.99 5.10 -17.80
CA GLY A 259 -1.45 3.87 -18.47
C GLY A 259 -2.68 3.21 -17.82
N LEU A 260 -3.14 2.10 -18.40
CA LEU A 260 -4.43 1.46 -18.06
C LEU A 260 -4.45 0.86 -16.65
N PHE A 261 -3.43 0.07 -16.29
CA PHE A 261 -3.38 -0.61 -14.99
C PHE A 261 -3.40 0.38 -13.82
N LEU A 262 -2.55 1.42 -13.88
CA LEU A 262 -2.50 2.40 -12.80
C LEU A 262 -3.73 3.32 -12.80
N SER A 263 -4.38 3.53 -13.95
CA SER A 263 -5.68 4.21 -14.01
C SER A 263 -6.78 3.41 -13.32
N GLU A 264 -6.79 2.08 -13.46
CA GLU A 264 -7.70 1.20 -12.73
C GLU A 264 -7.42 1.23 -11.22
N ALA A 265 -6.15 1.18 -10.83
CA ALA A 265 -5.76 1.36 -9.43
C ALA A 265 -6.22 2.72 -8.88
N LEU A 266 -6.05 3.81 -9.63
CA LEU A 266 -6.55 5.13 -9.24
C LEU A 266 -8.08 5.18 -9.15
N THR A 267 -8.79 4.46 -10.01
CA THR A 267 -10.26 4.35 -9.97
C THR A 267 -10.70 3.68 -8.66
N ILE A 268 -10.04 2.59 -8.28
CA ILE A 268 -10.29 1.89 -7.00
C ILE A 268 -9.95 2.79 -5.81
N VAL A 269 -8.80 3.48 -5.85
CA VAL A 269 -8.40 4.45 -4.81
C VAL A 269 -9.42 5.56 -4.68
N GLY A 270 -9.89 6.13 -5.80
CA GLY A 270 -10.92 7.17 -5.81
C GLY A 270 -12.24 6.68 -5.19
N LEU A 271 -12.65 5.45 -5.48
CA LEU A 271 -13.83 4.84 -4.85
C LEU A 271 -13.68 4.71 -3.33
N TYR A 272 -12.50 4.32 -2.84
CA TYR A 272 -12.22 4.30 -1.40
C TYR A 272 -12.12 5.71 -0.79
N ILE A 273 -11.66 6.72 -1.54
CA ILE A 273 -11.68 8.12 -1.11
C ILE A 273 -13.13 8.58 -0.92
N LEU A 274 -14.03 8.28 -1.86
CA LEU A 274 -15.46 8.59 -1.72
C LEU A 274 -16.08 7.93 -0.48
N LEU A 275 -15.76 6.64 -0.25
CA LEU A 275 -16.18 5.94 0.96
C LEU A 275 -15.63 6.62 2.23
N GLY A 276 -14.36 7.03 2.20
CA GLY A 276 -13.68 7.73 3.28
C GLY A 276 -14.26 9.13 3.54
N LEU A 277 -14.67 9.86 2.50
CA LEU A 277 -15.36 11.15 2.63
C LEU A 277 -16.69 10.98 3.35
N GLY A 278 -17.46 9.93 3.01
CA GLY A 278 -18.68 9.58 3.75
C GLY A 278 -18.41 9.31 5.23
N LEU A 279 -17.35 8.57 5.54
CA LEU A 279 -16.93 8.33 6.94
C LEU A 279 -16.48 9.62 7.64
N ASN A 280 -15.78 10.51 6.95
CA ASN A 280 -15.33 11.79 7.49
C ASN A 280 -16.50 12.73 7.82
N ILE A 281 -17.59 12.68 7.04
CA ILE A 281 -18.83 13.41 7.36
C ILE A 281 -19.42 12.91 8.67
N MET A 282 -19.54 11.59 8.85
CA MET A 282 -20.13 11.00 10.06
C MET A 282 -19.25 11.15 11.31
N LEU A 283 -17.99 10.71 11.22
CA LEU A 283 -17.08 10.68 12.36
C LEU A 283 -16.42 12.03 12.61
N GLY A 284 -16.04 12.74 11.54
CA GLY A 284 -15.31 14.01 11.64
C GLY A 284 -16.22 15.19 11.97
N TYR A 285 -17.30 15.39 11.23
CA TYR A 285 -18.19 16.53 11.41
C TYR A 285 -19.33 16.28 12.40
N ALA A 286 -20.00 15.12 12.30
CA ALA A 286 -21.10 14.78 13.21
C ALA A 286 -20.63 14.20 14.55
N GLY A 287 -19.37 13.74 14.66
CA GLY A 287 -18.83 13.14 15.87
C GLY A 287 -19.45 11.79 16.25
N LEU A 288 -20.12 11.15 15.29
CA LEU A 288 -20.81 9.87 15.49
C LEU A 288 -19.92 8.73 15.04
N PHE A 289 -19.50 7.89 15.99
CA PHE A 289 -18.77 6.66 15.68
C PHE A 289 -19.73 5.61 15.13
N ALA A 290 -19.87 5.57 13.80
CA ALA A 290 -20.73 4.65 13.06
C ALA A 290 -19.93 3.84 12.04
N LEU A 291 -20.12 2.52 12.04
CA LEU A 291 -19.38 1.57 11.17
C LEU A 291 -20.24 1.04 10.02
N GLY A 292 -21.49 1.47 9.92
CA GLY A 292 -22.47 1.01 8.91
C GLY A 292 -22.32 1.62 7.50
N ASN A 293 -21.26 2.39 7.22
CA ASN A 293 -21.10 3.08 5.93
C ASN A 293 -21.15 2.11 4.72
N VAL A 294 -20.66 0.89 4.92
CA VAL A 294 -20.62 -0.16 3.89
C VAL A 294 -22.04 -0.59 3.46
N ALA A 295 -23.04 -0.54 4.35
CA ALA A 295 -24.42 -0.83 3.97
C ALA A 295 -24.98 0.22 3.01
N PHE A 296 -24.73 1.52 3.27
CA PHE A 296 -25.18 2.58 2.37
C PHE A 296 -24.49 2.50 1.00
N PHE A 297 -23.20 2.16 0.99
CA PHE A 297 -22.48 1.86 -0.24
C PHE A 297 -23.12 0.70 -1.01
N ALA A 298 -23.46 -0.40 -0.33
CA ALA A 298 -24.12 -1.56 -0.95
C ALA A 298 -25.52 -1.21 -1.48
N ILE A 299 -26.35 -0.50 -0.69
CA ILE A 299 -27.70 -0.09 -1.10
C ILE A 299 -27.64 0.78 -2.36
N GLY A 300 -26.73 1.76 -2.40
CA GLY A 300 -26.55 2.61 -3.57
C GLY A 300 -26.10 1.81 -4.80
N ALA A 301 -25.06 0.98 -4.65
CA ALA A 301 -24.52 0.17 -5.74
C ALA A 301 -25.55 -0.83 -6.30
N TYR A 302 -26.28 -1.54 -5.43
CA TYR A 302 -27.32 -2.47 -5.86
C TYR A 302 -28.53 -1.76 -6.46
N THR A 303 -28.92 -0.58 -5.96
CA THR A 303 -30.00 0.21 -6.59
C THR A 303 -29.65 0.56 -8.03
N VAL A 304 -28.44 1.04 -8.29
CA VAL A 304 -27.97 1.32 -9.65
C VAL A 304 -27.89 0.04 -10.49
N ALA A 305 -27.30 -1.03 -9.94
CA ALA A 305 -27.12 -2.30 -10.65
C ALA A 305 -28.46 -2.92 -11.07
N VAL A 306 -29.45 -2.93 -10.18
CA VAL A 306 -30.80 -3.46 -10.43
C VAL A 306 -31.55 -2.64 -11.49
N LEU A 307 -31.45 -1.30 -11.44
CA LEU A 307 -32.17 -0.43 -12.38
C LEU A 307 -31.53 -0.38 -13.78
N CYS A 308 -30.22 -0.60 -13.86
CA CYS A 308 -29.49 -0.50 -15.12
C CYS A 308 -29.30 -1.88 -15.79
N SER A 309 -29.21 -2.97 -15.02
CA SER A 309 -28.90 -4.29 -15.60
C SER A 309 -30.09 -4.91 -16.33
N PRO A 310 -29.90 -5.36 -17.60
CA PRO A 310 -30.93 -6.09 -18.33
C PRO A 310 -31.20 -7.49 -17.74
N GLU A 311 -30.37 -7.96 -16.81
CA GLU A 311 -30.56 -9.26 -16.15
C GLU A 311 -31.77 -9.25 -15.19
N ILE A 312 -32.16 -8.08 -14.70
CA ILE A 312 -33.25 -7.94 -13.73
C ILE A 312 -34.24 -6.91 -14.26
N PRO A 313 -35.16 -7.31 -15.15
CA PRO A 313 -36.12 -6.40 -15.78
C PRO A 313 -37.24 -6.01 -14.82
N ILE A 314 -36.89 -5.30 -13.74
CA ILE A 314 -37.86 -4.84 -12.71
C ILE A 314 -38.92 -3.92 -13.32
N LEU A 315 -38.55 -3.14 -14.33
CA LEU A 315 -39.45 -2.21 -15.00
C LEU A 315 -40.31 -2.89 -16.09
N GLY A 316 -40.12 -4.19 -16.29
CA GLY A 316 -40.82 -4.99 -17.29
C GLY A 316 -40.05 -5.11 -18.61
N PHE A 317 -40.74 -5.67 -19.59
CA PHE A 317 -40.25 -5.86 -20.95
C PHE A 317 -41.03 -4.96 -21.89
N GLN A 318 -40.34 -4.38 -22.85
CA GLN A 318 -40.94 -3.66 -23.95
C GLN A 318 -40.85 -4.51 -25.22
N GLU A 319 -41.99 -4.67 -25.90
CA GLU A 319 -42.02 -5.25 -27.23
C GLU A 319 -41.50 -4.23 -28.24
N VAL A 320 -40.40 -4.56 -28.91
CA VAL A 320 -39.83 -3.75 -29.98
C VAL A 320 -39.83 -4.57 -31.26
N MET A 321 -40.41 -4.03 -32.33
CA MET A 321 -40.36 -4.67 -33.65
C MET A 321 -38.92 -4.70 -34.15
N ASN A 322 -38.35 -5.90 -34.25
CA ASN A 322 -37.01 -6.05 -34.79
C ASN A 322 -37.07 -5.87 -36.31
N VAL A 323 -36.53 -4.75 -36.79
CA VAL A 323 -36.56 -4.32 -38.20
C VAL A 323 -35.86 -5.33 -39.12
N ALA A 324 -34.93 -6.14 -38.59
CA ALA A 324 -34.18 -7.13 -39.37
C ALA A 324 -34.91 -8.47 -39.54
N THR A 325 -35.74 -8.87 -38.56
CA THR A 325 -36.39 -10.19 -38.55
C THR A 325 -37.91 -10.13 -38.72
N GLY A 326 -38.52 -8.95 -38.59
CA GLY A 326 -39.98 -8.76 -38.69
C GLY A 326 -40.77 -9.38 -37.53
N VAL A 327 -40.08 -9.89 -36.50
CA VAL A 327 -40.66 -10.50 -35.30
C VAL A 327 -40.52 -9.53 -34.12
N PRO A 328 -41.55 -9.37 -33.27
CA PRO A 328 -41.44 -8.61 -32.02
C PRO A 328 -40.40 -9.26 -31.09
N GLU A 329 -39.43 -8.48 -30.62
CA GLU A 329 -38.43 -8.90 -29.64
C GLU A 329 -38.70 -8.22 -28.29
N LEU A 330 -38.74 -9.02 -27.22
CA LEU A 330 -38.90 -8.50 -25.85
C LEU A 330 -37.55 -8.01 -25.32
N ILE A 331 -37.42 -6.69 -25.19
CA ILE A 331 -36.21 -6.06 -24.65
C ILE A 331 -36.49 -5.61 -23.21
N PRO A 332 -35.61 -5.93 -22.25
CA PRO A 332 -35.77 -5.47 -20.86
C PRO A 332 -35.64 -3.94 -20.78
N ILE A 333 -36.56 -3.29 -20.06
CA ILE A 333 -36.52 -1.84 -19.85
C ILE A 333 -35.45 -1.53 -18.80
N THR A 334 -34.40 -0.82 -19.22
CA THR A 334 -33.31 -0.37 -18.34
C THR A 334 -33.27 1.15 -18.24
N ILE A 335 -32.85 1.66 -17.08
CA ILE A 335 -32.65 3.09 -16.85
C ILE A 335 -31.20 3.44 -17.14
N SER A 336 -30.95 4.62 -17.73
CA SER A 336 -29.60 5.16 -17.84
C SER A 336 -29.00 5.46 -16.46
N PHE A 337 -27.69 5.24 -16.33
CA PHE A 337 -26.93 5.48 -15.09
C PHE A 337 -27.23 6.83 -14.43
N TRP A 338 -27.36 7.90 -15.21
CA TRP A 338 -27.58 9.25 -14.69
C TRP A 338 -28.94 9.44 -14.00
N PHE A 339 -29.97 8.72 -14.44
CA PHE A 339 -31.28 8.73 -13.79
C PHE A 339 -31.35 7.74 -12.62
N ALA A 340 -30.59 6.64 -12.68
CA ALA A 340 -30.47 5.70 -11.58
C ALA A 340 -29.74 6.31 -10.37
N LEU A 341 -28.81 7.27 -10.58
CA LEU A 341 -28.03 7.89 -9.51
C LEU A 341 -28.89 8.66 -8.49
N PRO A 342 -29.80 9.58 -8.87
CA PRO A 342 -30.73 10.21 -7.92
C PRO A 342 -31.60 9.20 -7.17
N ILE A 343 -32.05 8.13 -7.85
CA ILE A 343 -32.86 7.08 -7.22
C ILE A 343 -32.04 6.33 -6.17
N ALA A 344 -30.76 6.05 -6.44
CA ALA A 344 -29.84 5.44 -5.47
C ALA A 344 -29.59 6.34 -4.25
N VAL A 345 -29.50 7.67 -4.45
CA VAL A 345 -29.42 8.64 -3.34
C VAL A 345 -30.67 8.61 -2.49
N ILE A 346 -31.86 8.59 -3.12
CA ILE A 346 -33.14 8.50 -2.40
C ILE A 346 -33.25 7.18 -1.64
N ALA A 347 -32.87 6.06 -2.25
CA ALA A 347 -32.85 4.76 -1.59
C ALA A 347 -31.91 4.74 -0.37
N GLY A 348 -30.71 5.33 -0.50
CA GLY A 348 -29.78 5.51 0.60
C GLY A 348 -30.34 6.39 1.72
N LEU A 349 -31.03 7.49 1.38
CA LEU A 349 -31.69 8.37 2.34
C LEU A 349 -32.82 7.65 3.08
N LEU A 350 -33.65 6.89 2.38
CA LEU A 350 -34.74 6.11 2.99
C LEU A 350 -34.19 5.04 3.94
N ALA A 351 -33.16 4.31 3.51
CA ALA A 351 -32.47 3.35 4.37
C ALA A 351 -31.83 4.03 5.59
N GLY A 352 -31.28 5.23 5.40
CA GLY A 352 -30.69 6.03 6.47
C GLY A 352 -31.72 6.51 7.48
N LEU A 353 -32.91 6.89 7.01
CA LEU A 353 -34.03 7.27 7.87
C LEU A 353 -34.59 6.07 8.64
N LEU A 354 -34.70 4.91 7.96
CA LEU A 354 -35.13 3.65 8.57
C LEU A 354 -34.16 3.19 9.67
N LEU A 355 -32.85 3.28 9.45
CA LEU A 355 -31.84 2.97 10.46
C LEU A 355 -31.76 4.06 11.54
N GLY A 356 -31.81 5.32 11.12
CA GLY A 356 -31.60 6.47 11.99
C GLY A 356 -32.67 6.52 13.08
N THR A 357 -33.94 6.39 12.71
CA THR A 357 -35.08 6.49 13.64
C THR A 357 -34.97 5.64 14.92
N PRO A 358 -34.66 4.32 14.88
CA PRO A 358 -34.48 3.52 16.09
C PRO A 358 -33.17 3.85 16.84
N VAL A 359 -32.15 4.35 16.14
CA VAL A 359 -30.79 4.50 16.67
C VAL A 359 -30.52 5.92 17.20
N LEU A 360 -31.39 6.91 16.96
CA LEU A 360 -31.25 8.30 17.41
C LEU A 360 -30.91 8.50 18.90
N LYS A 361 -31.30 7.54 19.76
CA LYS A 361 -31.05 7.60 21.21
C LYS A 361 -29.74 6.92 21.64
N MET A 362 -29.07 6.19 20.74
CA MET A 362 -27.82 5.48 21.02
C MET A 362 -26.63 6.44 20.87
N ARG A 363 -25.60 6.24 21.71
CA ARG A 363 -24.37 7.05 21.68
C ARG A 363 -23.14 6.17 21.82
N GLY A 364 -22.01 6.66 21.29
CA GLY A 364 -20.71 5.99 21.40
C GLY A 364 -20.74 4.58 20.84
N ASP A 365 -20.26 3.62 21.63
CA ASP A 365 -20.06 2.23 21.18
C ASP A 365 -21.37 1.52 20.80
N TYR A 366 -22.49 1.86 21.45
CA TYR A 366 -23.80 1.27 21.11
C TYR A 366 -24.26 1.66 19.70
N LEU A 367 -23.99 2.90 19.28
CA LEU A 367 -24.26 3.36 17.92
C LEU A 367 -23.38 2.60 16.90
N ALA A 368 -22.13 2.37 17.25
CA ALA A 368 -21.20 1.62 16.39
C ALA A 368 -21.64 0.17 16.21
N ILE A 369 -22.01 -0.51 17.29
CA ILE A 369 -22.50 -1.89 17.25
C ILE A 369 -23.79 -1.99 16.42
N ALA A 370 -24.75 -1.08 16.64
CA ALA A 370 -26.01 -1.07 15.90
C ALA A 370 -25.80 -0.87 14.39
N THR A 371 -24.93 0.09 14.02
CA THR A 371 -24.64 0.38 12.61
C THR A 371 -23.81 -0.71 11.93
N MET A 372 -22.91 -1.38 12.65
CA MET A 372 -22.21 -2.58 12.18
C MET A 372 -23.20 -3.73 11.93
N GLY A 373 -24.14 -3.95 12.86
CA GLY A 373 -25.21 -4.94 12.71
C GLY A 373 -26.08 -4.68 11.48
N PHE A 374 -26.44 -3.42 11.22
CA PHE A 374 -27.13 -3.04 9.98
C PHE A 374 -26.31 -3.34 8.72
N GLY A 375 -25.01 -3.04 8.75
CA GLY A 375 -24.05 -3.46 7.72
C GLY A 375 -24.15 -4.93 7.36
N GLU A 376 -24.15 -5.77 8.39
CA GLU A 376 -24.22 -7.21 8.27
C GLU A 376 -25.60 -7.70 7.81
N ILE A 377 -26.68 -7.10 8.30
CA ILE A 377 -28.05 -7.43 7.85
C ILE A 377 -28.18 -7.16 6.35
N VAL A 378 -27.72 -6.00 5.86
CA VAL A 378 -27.76 -5.66 4.43
C VAL A 378 -26.94 -6.66 3.61
N ARG A 379 -25.72 -7.00 4.07
CA ARG A 379 -24.88 -8.01 3.42
C ARG A 379 -25.57 -9.36 3.31
N LEU A 380 -26.18 -9.84 4.40
CA LEU A 380 -26.88 -11.12 4.43
C LEU A 380 -28.12 -11.12 3.54
N LEU A 381 -28.89 -10.03 3.53
CA LEU A 381 -30.05 -9.89 2.65
C LEU A 381 -29.66 -9.94 1.17
N LEU A 382 -28.62 -9.20 0.78
CA LEU A 382 -28.16 -9.18 -0.61
C LEU A 382 -27.63 -10.53 -1.10
N LEU A 383 -27.03 -11.32 -0.19
CA LEU A 383 -26.55 -12.67 -0.48
C LEU A 383 -27.62 -13.76 -0.31
N SER A 384 -28.79 -13.41 0.23
CA SER A 384 -29.85 -14.37 0.57
C SER A 384 -30.53 -14.95 -0.66
N ASP A 385 -30.88 -16.22 -0.57
CA ASP A 385 -31.67 -16.93 -1.57
C ASP A 385 -33.09 -16.38 -1.70
N TRP A 386 -33.61 -15.77 -0.64
CA TRP A 386 -34.94 -15.15 -0.64
C TRP A 386 -35.00 -13.93 -1.58
N LEU A 387 -33.93 -13.13 -1.64
CA LEU A 387 -33.82 -11.98 -2.54
C LEU A 387 -33.17 -12.32 -3.88
N ARG A 388 -32.87 -13.59 -4.14
CA ARG A 388 -32.24 -14.04 -5.40
C ARG A 388 -32.99 -13.59 -6.67
N PRO A 389 -34.34 -13.57 -6.74
CA PRO A 389 -35.04 -13.09 -7.93
C PRO A 389 -34.76 -11.62 -8.27
N TYR A 390 -34.47 -10.79 -7.25
CA TYR A 390 -34.32 -9.34 -7.39
C TYR A 390 -32.86 -8.87 -7.31
N MET A 391 -32.00 -9.61 -6.61
CA MET A 391 -30.61 -9.22 -6.31
C MET A 391 -29.57 -10.24 -6.80
N ARG A 392 -30.00 -11.35 -7.40
CA ARG A 392 -29.17 -12.48 -7.87
C ARG A 392 -28.37 -13.20 -6.77
N GLY A 393 -28.56 -12.84 -5.50
CA GLY A 393 -27.94 -13.49 -4.35
C GLY A 393 -26.41 -13.45 -4.43
N ALA A 394 -25.76 -14.57 -4.07
CA ALA A 394 -24.31 -14.69 -4.08
C ALA A 394 -23.64 -14.56 -5.46
N GLN A 395 -24.39 -14.69 -6.57
CA GLN A 395 -23.83 -14.50 -7.92
C GLN A 395 -23.58 -13.03 -8.26
N GLY A 396 -24.24 -12.10 -7.55
CA GLY A 396 -24.22 -10.69 -7.89
C GLY A 396 -24.92 -10.38 -9.22
N ILE A 397 -25.04 -9.09 -9.53
CA ILE A 397 -25.69 -8.60 -10.74
C ILE A 397 -24.60 -8.37 -11.80
N SER A 398 -24.71 -9.06 -12.92
CA SER A 398 -23.79 -8.93 -14.05
C SER A 398 -24.40 -8.04 -15.14
N LYS A 399 -23.62 -7.75 -16.19
CA LYS A 399 -24.03 -6.99 -17.38
C LYS A 399 -24.61 -5.59 -17.10
N ILE A 400 -24.10 -4.90 -16.09
CA ILE A 400 -24.44 -3.49 -15.86
C ILE A 400 -23.96 -2.70 -17.09
N PRO A 401 -24.84 -1.97 -17.80
CA PRO A 401 -24.46 -1.20 -18.96
C PRO A 401 -23.41 -0.16 -18.57
N LYS A 402 -22.46 0.07 -19.47
CA LYS A 402 -21.39 1.02 -19.26
C LYS A 402 -21.97 2.44 -19.25
N ILE A 403 -21.34 3.34 -18.50
CA ILE A 403 -21.83 4.71 -18.35
C ILE A 403 -21.70 5.42 -19.70
N GLU A 404 -22.79 5.98 -20.21
CA GLU A 404 -22.77 6.79 -21.43
C GLU A 404 -22.76 8.27 -21.08
N PHE A 405 -21.91 9.05 -21.75
CA PHE A 405 -21.85 10.49 -21.58
C PHE A 405 -21.93 11.16 -22.96
N PHE A 406 -23.01 11.91 -23.22
CA PHE A 406 -23.30 12.54 -24.51
C PHE A 406 -23.17 11.57 -25.73
N GLY A 407 -23.74 10.37 -25.62
CA GLY A 407 -23.73 9.36 -26.70
C GLY A 407 -22.41 8.63 -26.90
N LYS A 408 -21.38 8.88 -26.07
CA LYS A 408 -20.15 8.09 -26.04
C LYS A 408 -20.15 7.15 -24.84
N VAL A 409 -19.96 5.87 -25.09
CA VAL A 409 -19.86 4.85 -24.04
C VAL A 409 -18.50 4.94 -23.36
N LEU A 410 -18.50 5.18 -22.05
CA LEU A 410 -17.29 5.21 -21.22
C LEU A 410 -16.92 3.78 -20.83
N GLN A 411 -15.96 3.20 -21.55
CA GLN A 411 -15.57 1.80 -21.40
C GLN A 411 -14.23 1.60 -20.69
N GLY A 412 -13.34 2.58 -20.76
CA GLY A 412 -11.99 2.45 -20.21
C GLY A 412 -11.92 2.82 -18.72
N PRO A 413 -11.06 2.17 -17.92
CA PRO A 413 -10.78 2.61 -16.54
C PRO A 413 -10.39 4.09 -16.46
N MET A 414 -9.65 4.56 -17.47
CA MET A 414 -9.26 5.96 -17.63
C MET A 414 -10.46 6.92 -17.73
N GLN A 415 -11.57 6.48 -18.33
CA GLN A 415 -12.78 7.28 -18.48
C GLN A 415 -13.63 7.29 -17.21
N ILE A 416 -13.73 6.15 -16.53
CA ILE A 416 -14.43 6.02 -15.24
C ILE A 416 -13.73 6.87 -14.17
N TYR A 417 -12.40 6.94 -14.19
CA TYR A 417 -11.62 7.79 -13.29
C TYR A 417 -12.12 9.24 -13.29
N PHE A 418 -12.46 9.83 -14.45
CA PHE A 418 -12.92 11.22 -14.50
C PHE A 418 -14.23 11.45 -13.74
N ILE A 419 -15.15 10.50 -13.77
CA ILE A 419 -16.41 10.59 -13.02
C ILE A 419 -16.12 10.52 -11.52
N ILE A 420 -15.28 9.58 -11.10
CA ILE A 420 -14.91 9.43 -9.69
C ILE A 420 -14.14 10.66 -9.20
N PHE A 421 -13.21 11.16 -10.00
CA PHE A 421 -12.45 12.36 -9.68
C PHE A 421 -13.37 13.58 -9.52
N ALA A 422 -14.35 13.76 -10.42
CA ALA A 422 -15.35 14.81 -10.30
C ALA A 422 -16.24 14.66 -9.06
N ALA A 423 -16.53 13.42 -8.63
CA ALA A 423 -17.28 13.17 -7.41
C ALA A 423 -16.47 13.40 -6.12
N CYS A 424 -15.13 13.31 -6.19
CA CYS A 424 -14.24 13.55 -5.04
C CYS A 424 -13.97 15.04 -4.77
N LEU A 425 -14.18 15.90 -5.77
CA LEU A 425 -13.95 17.35 -5.71
C LEU A 425 -15.17 18.07 -5.15
#